data_AF-A0AB34G1I4-F1
#
_entry.id   AF-A0AB34G1I4-F1
#
_cell.length_a   1.000
_cell.length_b   1.000
_cell.length_c   1.000
_cell.angle_alpha   90.00
_cell.angle_beta   90.00
_cell.angle_gamma   90.00
#
_symmetry.space_group_name_H-M   'P 1'
#
loop_
_entity.id
_entity.type
_entity.pdbx_description
1 polymer ?
#
loop_
_entity_poly.entity_id
_entity_poly.type
_entity_poly.pdbx_seq_one_letter_code
_entity_poly.pdbx_strand_id
1 'polypeptide(L)'
;MRTIITQCTTPGMLALTYDDGPYSFTSQLLDTLDQLSVKVTFFITGNNLGKGEIDGCSTGWSAILQRMYSSGHQLAHHTWTHQDFSVVNTTIMQSEMIYNEMAFRNIFGWFPTYMRPPYLDCPSSCLSLMSSLGYHVITTDLDTKDYENDSPTLIQNSKDRFSAGLSNTSSSNSYIDLAHDIHYQTVVNLTAYMVSTAKQRGYQLVTFEFEFRLRQRYGHFSKLRVSFQHGYHDTWRDYVNGNDYGEHQQQCDRLVHKGHDHGNNHHRLHI
;
A
#
# COMPACT_ATOMS: atom_id res chain seq x y z
N MET A 1 -12.47 20.97 -4.07
CA MET A 1 -11.07 20.54 -4.24
C MET A 1 -10.75 19.57 -3.12
N ARG A 2 -10.27 18.36 -3.42
CA ARG A 2 -9.77 17.44 -2.39
C ARG A 2 -8.43 17.96 -1.86
N THR A 3 -8.25 17.88 -0.55
CA THR A 3 -7.03 18.31 0.15
C THR A 3 -6.16 17.10 0.47
N ILE A 4 -4.86 17.32 0.64
CA ILE A 4 -3.93 16.31 1.16
C ILE A 4 -4.34 15.96 2.61
N ILE A 5 -4.32 14.67 2.93
CA ILE A 5 -4.57 14.15 4.27
C ILE A 5 -3.21 13.81 4.91
N THR A 6 -2.83 14.57 5.92
CA THR A 6 -1.54 14.42 6.63
C THR A 6 -1.69 13.70 7.97
N GLN A 7 -2.88 13.68 8.56
CA GLN A 7 -3.15 13.11 9.88
C GLN A 7 -4.44 12.29 9.87
N CYS A 8 -4.55 11.34 10.79
CA CYS A 8 -5.83 10.72 11.13
C CYS A 8 -6.79 11.79 11.68
N THR A 9 -8.08 11.71 11.35
CA THR A 9 -9.08 12.71 11.74
C THR A 9 -9.62 12.54 13.16
N THR A 10 -9.36 11.39 13.80
CA THR A 10 -9.81 11.11 15.17
C THR A 10 -8.60 11.06 16.11
N PRO A 11 -8.58 11.88 17.18
CA PRO A 11 -7.55 11.78 18.22
C PRO A 11 -7.43 10.37 18.79
N GLY A 12 -6.22 10.00 19.19
CA GLY A 12 -5.90 8.68 19.71
C GLY A 12 -5.64 7.63 18.64
N MET A 13 -5.76 7.98 17.35
CA MET A 13 -5.46 7.07 16.25
C MET A 13 -4.07 7.29 15.69
N LEU A 14 -3.41 6.19 15.34
CA LEU A 14 -2.17 6.17 14.58
C LEU A 14 -2.32 5.17 13.43
N ALA A 15 -2.13 5.63 12.20
CA ALA A 15 -1.99 4.77 11.04
C ALA A 15 -0.51 4.48 10.80
N LEU A 16 -0.07 3.25 11.06
CA LEU A 16 1.23 2.78 10.58
C LEU A 16 1.10 2.45 9.10
N THR A 17 2.04 2.94 8.29
CA THR A 17 1.99 2.74 6.85
C THR A 17 3.35 2.38 6.27
N TYR A 18 3.33 1.57 5.21
CA TYR A 18 4.53 1.06 4.55
C TYR A 18 4.44 1.29 3.04
N ASP A 19 5.43 1.98 2.49
CA ASP A 19 5.50 2.32 1.07
C ASP A 19 6.42 1.35 0.29
N ASP A 20 6.33 1.43 -1.04
CA ASP A 20 7.17 0.77 -2.05
C ASP A 20 7.01 -0.75 -2.22
N GLY A 21 6.42 -1.42 -1.24
CA GLY A 21 6.16 -2.85 -1.26
C GLY A 21 5.20 -3.33 -2.37
N PRO A 22 4.99 -4.66 -2.49
CA PRO A 22 5.68 -5.70 -1.71
C PRO A 22 7.12 -5.87 -2.21
N TYR A 23 7.96 -6.50 -1.40
CA TYR A 23 9.36 -6.86 -1.70
C TYR A 23 9.82 -8.07 -0.86
N SER A 24 11.12 -8.37 -0.87
CA SER A 24 11.71 -9.59 -0.27
C SER A 24 11.40 -9.79 1.21
N PHE A 25 11.22 -8.72 2.00
CA PHE A 25 11.01 -8.80 3.45
C PHE A 25 9.53 -8.72 3.86
N THR A 26 8.65 -8.40 2.93
CA THR A 26 7.23 -8.14 3.20
C THR A 26 6.52 -9.33 3.84
N SER A 27 6.83 -10.56 3.42
CA SER A 27 6.21 -11.75 4.04
C SER A 27 6.57 -11.88 5.54
N GLN A 28 7.82 -11.56 5.91
CA GLN A 28 8.27 -11.57 7.30
C GLN A 28 7.62 -10.44 8.10
N LEU A 29 7.37 -9.28 7.47
CA LEU A 29 6.61 -8.20 8.09
C LEU A 29 5.19 -8.67 8.40
N LEU A 30 4.51 -9.37 7.47
CA LEU A 30 3.17 -9.89 7.72
C LEU A 30 3.14 -10.88 8.90
N ASP A 31 4.14 -11.76 9.02
CA ASP A 31 4.27 -12.64 10.19
C ASP A 31 4.39 -11.84 11.49
N THR A 32 5.18 -10.76 11.48
CA THR A 32 5.37 -9.87 12.63
C THR A 32 4.06 -9.15 12.99
N LEU A 33 3.32 -8.65 12.00
CA LEU A 33 2.06 -7.95 12.22
C LEU A 33 0.95 -8.90 12.74
N ASP A 34 0.92 -10.14 12.26
CA ASP A 34 0.03 -11.20 12.75
C ASP A 34 0.33 -11.51 14.23
N GLN A 35 1.60 -11.70 14.58
CA GLN A 35 2.03 -11.93 15.98
C GLN A 35 1.66 -10.76 16.89
N LEU A 36 1.82 -9.52 16.42
CA LEU A 36 1.46 -8.32 17.17
C LEU A 36 -0.05 -8.04 17.19
N SER A 37 -0.83 -8.78 16.39
CA SER A 37 -2.28 -8.63 16.21
C SER A 37 -2.67 -7.20 15.83
N VAL A 38 -1.96 -6.62 14.86
CA VAL A 38 -2.19 -5.25 14.38
C VAL A 38 -2.49 -5.24 12.89
N LYS A 39 -3.18 -4.18 12.44
CA LYS A 39 -3.46 -3.92 11.03
C LYS A 39 -2.86 -2.57 10.65
N VAL A 40 -2.36 -2.49 9.42
CA VAL A 40 -1.58 -1.38 8.88
C VAL A 40 -2.00 -1.13 7.44
N THR A 41 -1.53 -0.05 6.84
CA THR A 41 -1.78 0.24 5.42
C THR A 41 -0.50 0.09 4.60
N PHE A 42 -0.58 -0.61 3.46
CA PHE A 42 0.53 -0.72 2.51
C PHE A 42 0.23 0.12 1.27
N PHE A 43 1.13 1.02 0.89
CA PHE A 43 1.08 1.77 -0.35
C PHE A 43 1.94 1.04 -1.40
N ILE A 44 1.27 0.42 -2.36
CA ILE A 44 1.87 -0.56 -3.26
C ILE A 44 2.32 0.09 -4.57
N THR A 45 3.60 -0.09 -4.90
CA THR A 45 4.11 0.19 -6.24
C THR A 45 3.91 -1.02 -7.15
N GLY A 46 3.67 -0.78 -8.44
CA GLY A 46 3.29 -1.84 -9.38
C GLY A 46 4.45 -2.58 -10.02
N ASN A 47 5.49 -1.86 -10.47
CA ASN A 47 6.74 -2.42 -10.97
C ASN A 47 7.88 -1.44 -10.66
N ASN A 48 8.37 -1.51 -9.42
CA ASN A 48 9.45 -0.67 -8.90
C ASN A 48 10.64 -1.55 -8.47
N LEU A 49 11.82 -0.96 -8.33
CA LEU A 49 13.03 -1.61 -7.79
C LEU A 49 13.46 -2.88 -8.54
N GLY A 50 13.06 -3.03 -9.81
CA GLY A 50 13.34 -4.24 -10.59
C GLY A 50 12.68 -5.52 -10.04
N LYS A 51 11.67 -5.39 -9.17
CA LYS A 51 10.96 -6.53 -8.57
C LYS A 51 10.06 -7.28 -9.57
N GLY A 52 9.81 -6.67 -10.72
CA GLY A 52 8.80 -7.11 -11.68
C GLY A 52 7.40 -6.65 -11.31
N GLU A 53 6.44 -6.99 -12.15
CA GLU A 53 5.04 -6.57 -12.04
C GLU A 53 4.34 -7.29 -10.88
N ILE A 54 3.54 -6.56 -10.10
CA ILE A 54 2.81 -7.13 -8.94
C ILE A 54 1.74 -8.16 -9.32
N ASP A 55 1.23 -8.11 -10.54
CA ASP A 55 0.32 -9.08 -11.14
C ASP A 55 1.04 -10.05 -12.10
N GLY A 56 2.37 -9.99 -12.19
CA GLY A 56 3.15 -10.93 -12.99
C GLY A 56 3.02 -12.36 -12.43
N CYS A 57 2.54 -13.30 -13.24
CA CYS A 57 2.26 -14.68 -12.81
C CYS A 57 3.48 -15.44 -12.20
N SER A 58 4.70 -15.01 -12.47
CA SER A 58 5.94 -15.63 -11.98
C SER A 58 6.60 -14.89 -10.82
N THR A 59 6.10 -13.74 -10.40
CA THR A 59 6.76 -12.91 -9.37
C THR A 59 6.38 -13.33 -7.95
N GLY A 60 5.21 -13.96 -7.76
CA GLY A 60 4.67 -14.34 -6.46
C GLY A 60 4.11 -13.16 -5.65
N TRP A 61 4.22 -11.92 -6.13
CA TRP A 61 3.73 -10.73 -5.44
C TRP A 61 2.22 -10.74 -5.25
N SER A 62 1.46 -11.27 -6.21
CA SER A 62 0.00 -11.37 -6.12
C SER A 62 -0.43 -12.19 -4.90
N ALA A 63 0.28 -13.27 -4.56
CA ALA A 63 -0.01 -14.09 -3.38
C ALA A 63 0.27 -13.34 -2.07
N ILE A 64 1.35 -12.53 -2.03
CA ILE A 64 1.67 -11.68 -0.86
C ILE A 64 0.62 -10.59 -0.69
N LEU A 65 0.18 -9.94 -1.78
CA LEU A 65 -0.88 -8.94 -1.76
C LEU A 65 -2.22 -9.54 -1.30
N GLN A 66 -2.57 -10.73 -1.78
CA GLN A 66 -3.75 -11.46 -1.30
C GLN A 66 -3.66 -11.81 0.19
N ARG A 67 -2.46 -12.18 0.68
CA ARG A 67 -2.23 -12.37 2.11
C ARG A 67 -2.45 -11.08 2.90
N MET A 68 -1.89 -9.94 2.46
CA MET A 68 -2.11 -8.64 3.11
C MET A 68 -3.61 -8.35 3.28
N TYR A 69 -4.35 -8.46 2.18
CA TYR A 69 -5.78 -8.16 2.16
C TYR A 69 -6.59 -9.13 3.04
N SER A 70 -6.34 -10.44 2.92
CA SER A 70 -7.05 -11.46 3.70
C SER A 70 -6.73 -11.40 5.20
N SER A 71 -5.52 -10.98 5.57
CA SER A 71 -5.14 -10.67 6.95
C SER A 71 -5.76 -9.36 7.45
N GLY A 72 -6.51 -8.61 6.63
CA GLY A 72 -7.23 -7.39 7.03
C GLY A 72 -6.38 -6.12 7.05
N HIS A 73 -5.21 -6.14 6.40
CA HIS A 73 -4.47 -4.91 6.13
C HIS A 73 -5.14 -4.13 5.01
N GLN A 74 -4.93 -2.81 4.99
CA GLN A 74 -5.39 -1.99 3.87
C GLN A 74 -4.31 -1.96 2.80
N LEU A 75 -4.73 -2.11 1.55
CA LEU A 75 -3.89 -1.85 0.37
C LEU A 75 -4.27 -0.50 -0.22
N ALA A 76 -3.27 0.29 -0.59
CA ALA A 76 -3.38 1.60 -1.18
C ALA A 76 -2.39 1.75 -2.35
N HIS A 77 -2.60 2.77 -3.17
CA HIS A 77 -1.87 2.98 -4.42
C HIS A 77 -0.60 3.81 -4.20
N HIS A 78 0.51 3.42 -4.83
CA HIS A 78 1.77 4.17 -4.79
C HIS A 78 2.42 4.30 -6.17
N THR A 79 1.61 4.48 -7.21
CA THR A 79 2.03 4.57 -8.63
C THR A 79 2.60 3.27 -9.19
N TRP A 80 2.87 3.26 -10.51
CA TRP A 80 3.37 2.06 -11.18
C TRP A 80 4.87 1.93 -10.95
N THR A 81 5.65 2.93 -11.35
CA THR A 81 7.12 2.92 -11.32
C THR A 81 7.73 3.88 -10.29
N HIS A 82 6.94 4.46 -9.40
CA HIS A 82 7.41 5.40 -8.36
C HIS A 82 7.92 6.73 -8.96
N GLN A 83 7.23 7.29 -9.97
CA GLN A 83 7.59 8.58 -10.56
C GLN A 83 7.23 9.75 -9.65
N ASP A 84 8.12 10.75 -9.61
CA ASP A 84 7.85 12.03 -8.98
C ASP A 84 6.87 12.86 -9.83
N PHE A 85 5.67 13.09 -9.28
CA PHE A 85 4.61 13.84 -9.93
C PHE A 85 4.86 15.35 -10.02
N SER A 86 5.92 15.86 -9.39
CA SER A 86 6.38 17.25 -9.56
C SER A 86 7.16 17.48 -10.85
N VAL A 87 7.74 16.43 -11.44
CA VAL A 87 8.63 16.54 -12.60
C VAL A 87 8.08 15.89 -13.88
N VAL A 88 7.07 15.02 -13.77
CA VAL A 88 6.44 14.39 -14.93
C VAL A 88 5.18 15.13 -15.39
N ASN A 89 4.80 14.96 -16.66
CA ASN A 89 3.58 15.55 -17.19
C ASN A 89 2.33 14.72 -16.83
N THR A 90 1.14 15.30 -17.04
CA THR A 90 -0.15 14.66 -16.71
C THR A 90 -0.39 13.33 -17.42
N THR A 91 0.10 13.16 -18.64
CA THR A 91 -0.03 11.89 -19.37
C THR A 91 0.74 10.77 -18.67
N ILE A 92 1.96 11.06 -18.22
CA ILE A 92 2.76 10.10 -17.43
C ILE A 92 2.08 9.85 -16.08
N MET A 93 1.63 10.89 -15.36
CA MET A 93 0.90 10.71 -14.10
C MET A 93 -0.33 9.80 -14.28
N GLN A 94 -1.12 10.00 -15.34
CA GLN A 94 -2.27 9.17 -15.64
C GLN A 94 -1.88 7.70 -15.91
N SER A 95 -0.81 7.48 -16.65
CA SER A 95 -0.32 6.14 -16.97
C SER A 95 0.15 5.40 -15.70
N GLU A 96 0.84 6.12 -14.81
CA GLU A 96 1.27 5.64 -13.50
C GLU A 96 0.09 5.22 -12.60
N MET A 97 -1.04 5.93 -12.68
CA MET A 97 -2.26 5.52 -11.98
C MET A 97 -2.89 4.29 -12.61
N ILE A 98 -3.11 4.34 -13.93
CA ILE A 98 -3.86 3.33 -14.69
C ILE A 98 -3.18 1.96 -14.63
N TYR A 99 -1.86 1.86 -14.83
CA TYR A 99 -1.20 0.55 -14.83
C TYR A 99 -1.25 -0.14 -13.47
N ASN A 100 -1.10 0.62 -12.38
CA ASN A 100 -1.24 0.07 -11.05
C ASN A 100 -2.71 -0.30 -10.73
N GLU A 101 -3.70 0.48 -11.18
CA GLU A 101 -5.12 0.11 -11.11
C GLU A 101 -5.43 -1.19 -11.86
N MET A 102 -4.87 -1.37 -13.06
CA MET A 102 -5.01 -2.59 -13.86
C MET A 102 -4.46 -3.80 -13.12
N ALA A 103 -3.26 -3.69 -12.55
CA ALA A 103 -2.66 -4.80 -11.80
C ALA A 103 -3.46 -5.13 -10.52
N PHE A 104 -3.93 -4.13 -9.77
CA PHE A 104 -4.85 -4.37 -8.66
C PHE A 104 -6.13 -5.07 -9.11
N ARG A 105 -6.72 -4.61 -10.21
CA ARG A 105 -7.90 -5.26 -10.78
C ARG A 105 -7.59 -6.70 -11.17
N ASN A 106 -6.46 -6.99 -11.81
CA ASN A 106 -6.02 -8.34 -12.19
C ASN A 106 -5.87 -9.29 -10.98
N ILE A 107 -5.48 -8.77 -9.82
CA ILE A 107 -5.31 -9.57 -8.61
C ILE A 107 -6.63 -9.72 -7.83
N PHE A 108 -7.45 -8.68 -7.76
CA PHE A 108 -8.55 -8.58 -6.80
C PHE A 108 -9.94 -8.34 -7.39
N GLY A 109 -10.03 -7.94 -8.66
CA GLY A 109 -11.25 -7.47 -9.30
C GLY A 109 -11.66 -6.05 -8.88
N TRP A 110 -10.86 -5.37 -8.08
CA TRP A 110 -11.04 -3.98 -7.62
C TRP A 110 -9.69 -3.27 -7.52
N PHE A 111 -9.71 -1.94 -7.37
CA PHE A 111 -8.51 -1.13 -7.13
C PHE A 111 -8.75 -0.13 -5.98
N PRO A 112 -7.70 0.27 -5.24
CA PRO A 112 -7.84 1.14 -4.07
C PRO A 112 -8.19 2.58 -4.45
N THR A 113 -8.82 3.30 -3.53
CA THR A 113 -9.14 4.74 -3.68
C THR A 113 -8.28 5.66 -2.82
N TYR A 114 -7.32 5.10 -2.10
CA TYR A 114 -6.33 5.83 -1.32
C TYR A 114 -4.99 5.72 -2.05
N MET A 115 -4.29 6.84 -2.16
CA MET A 115 -2.96 6.87 -2.76
C MET A 115 -2.02 7.77 -1.96
N ARG A 116 -0.75 7.44 -1.98
CA ARG A 116 0.32 8.34 -1.53
C ARG A 116 1.17 8.68 -2.74
N PRO A 117 1.46 9.96 -3.00
CA PRO A 117 2.35 10.34 -4.07
C PRO A 117 3.80 9.98 -3.67
N PRO A 118 4.60 9.41 -4.59
CA PRO A 118 6.05 9.26 -4.42
C PRO A 118 6.68 10.56 -3.94
N TYR A 119 7.65 10.46 -3.04
CA TYR A 119 8.36 11.60 -2.43
C TYR A 119 7.47 12.58 -1.65
N LEU A 120 6.21 12.21 -1.38
CA LEU A 120 5.19 13.04 -0.75
C LEU A 120 4.84 14.31 -1.54
N ASP A 121 5.27 14.42 -2.80
CA ASP A 121 5.06 15.60 -3.64
C ASP A 121 3.90 15.40 -4.61
N CYS A 122 2.92 16.30 -4.52
CA CYS A 122 1.75 16.30 -5.38
C CYS A 122 1.36 17.76 -5.66
N PRO A 123 1.89 18.36 -6.73
CA PRO A 123 1.55 19.72 -7.12
C PRO A 123 0.07 19.85 -7.50
N SER A 124 -0.38 21.08 -7.79
CA SER A 124 -1.78 21.36 -8.12
C SER A 124 -2.32 20.54 -9.30
N SER A 125 -1.48 20.22 -10.29
CA SER A 125 -1.81 19.32 -11.41
C SER A 125 -2.08 17.89 -10.93
N CYS A 126 -1.21 17.34 -10.07
CA CYS A 126 -1.41 16.06 -9.42
C CYS A 126 -2.69 16.05 -8.59
N LEU A 127 -2.91 17.03 -7.71
CA LEU A 127 -4.12 17.10 -6.88
C LEU A 127 -5.40 17.19 -7.71
N SER A 128 -5.36 17.95 -8.81
CA SER A 128 -6.49 18.05 -9.74
C SER A 128 -6.79 16.71 -10.39
N LEU A 129 -5.75 16.00 -10.85
CA LEU A 129 -5.88 14.67 -11.43
C LEU A 129 -6.43 13.67 -10.41
N MET A 130 -5.82 13.57 -9.22
CA MET A 130 -6.28 12.66 -8.16
C MET A 130 -7.73 12.96 -7.75
N SER A 131 -8.12 14.24 -7.72
CA SER A 131 -9.51 14.62 -7.47
C SER A 131 -10.46 14.16 -8.58
N SER A 132 -10.05 14.21 -9.86
CA SER A 132 -10.86 13.73 -10.98
C SER A 132 -10.95 12.20 -11.06
N LEU A 133 -9.91 11.51 -10.60
CA LEU A 133 -9.85 10.04 -10.52
C LEU A 133 -10.52 9.49 -9.26
N GLY A 134 -10.90 10.37 -8.31
CA GLY A 134 -11.59 9.96 -7.10
C GLY A 134 -10.66 9.40 -6.00
N TYR A 135 -9.37 9.74 -6.01
CA TYR A 135 -8.41 9.34 -4.98
C TYR A 135 -8.40 10.25 -3.73
N HIS A 136 -8.16 9.64 -2.58
CA HIS A 136 -7.73 10.30 -1.36
C HIS A 136 -6.19 10.37 -1.36
N VAL A 137 -5.63 11.57 -1.37
CA VAL A 137 -4.18 11.79 -1.38
C VAL A 137 -3.69 11.84 0.07
N ILE A 138 -2.87 10.87 0.45
CA ILE A 138 -2.34 10.68 1.79
C ILE A 138 -0.86 11.04 1.82
N THR A 139 -0.43 11.82 2.81
CA THR A 139 0.99 12.01 3.12
C THR A 139 1.26 11.53 4.55
N THR A 140 2.05 12.26 5.34
CA THR A 140 2.45 11.87 6.68
C THR A 140 2.74 13.11 7.52
N ASP A 141 2.57 12.99 8.82
CA ASP A 141 3.02 13.95 9.83
C ASP A 141 4.03 13.32 10.82
N LEU A 142 4.44 12.08 10.58
CA LEU A 142 5.39 11.33 11.39
C LEU A 142 6.30 10.48 10.48
N ASP A 143 7.41 11.06 10.05
CA ASP A 143 8.37 10.41 9.14
C ASP A 143 9.55 9.80 9.92
N THR A 144 9.67 8.48 9.85
CA THR A 144 10.71 7.70 10.53
C THR A 144 12.10 7.87 9.93
N LYS A 145 12.21 8.32 8.68
CA LYS A 145 13.46 8.30 7.90
C LYS A 145 14.15 6.95 7.90
N ASP A 146 13.39 5.86 7.90
CA ASP A 146 13.92 4.49 7.94
C ASP A 146 14.82 4.16 6.74
N TYR A 147 14.49 4.71 5.57
CA TYR A 147 15.30 4.58 4.35
C TYR A 147 16.71 5.20 4.45
N GLU A 148 16.94 6.16 5.36
CA GLU A 148 18.27 6.73 5.65
C GLU A 148 19.03 5.90 6.71
N ASN A 149 18.35 4.96 7.38
CA ASN A 149 18.80 4.30 8.61
C ASN A 149 18.66 2.77 8.56
N ASP A 150 18.69 2.16 7.37
CA ASP A 150 18.53 0.70 7.15
C ASP A 150 19.80 -0.12 7.48
N SER A 151 20.34 0.07 8.68
CA SER A 151 21.40 -0.78 9.23
C SER A 151 21.20 -1.04 10.72
N PRO A 152 21.70 -2.16 11.27
CA PRO A 152 21.51 -2.49 12.68
C PRO A 152 21.99 -1.39 13.65
N THR A 153 22.98 -0.60 13.25
CA THR A 153 23.52 0.50 14.07
C THR A 153 22.78 1.82 13.88
N LEU A 154 22.21 2.07 12.69
CA LEU A 154 21.55 3.34 12.37
C LEU A 154 20.06 3.33 12.69
N ILE A 155 19.39 2.17 12.70
CA ILE A 155 17.93 2.09 12.89
C ILE A 155 17.46 2.67 14.23
N GLN A 156 18.35 2.81 15.21
CA GLN A 156 18.05 3.53 16.44
C GLN A 156 17.63 4.99 16.19
N ASN A 157 18.19 5.65 15.18
CA ASN A 157 17.79 7.00 14.79
C ASN A 157 16.32 7.05 14.40
N SER A 158 15.83 6.09 13.60
CA SER A 158 14.42 6.04 13.21
C SER A 158 13.48 5.75 14.39
N LYS A 159 13.92 4.90 15.34
CA LYS A 159 13.19 4.69 16.60
C LYS A 159 13.09 5.97 17.42
N ASP A 160 14.19 6.70 17.55
CA ASP A 160 14.24 7.95 18.29
C ASP A 160 13.38 9.02 17.63
N ARG A 161 13.39 9.11 16.28
CA ARG A 161 12.50 10.01 15.52
C ARG A 161 11.04 9.68 15.74
N PHE A 162 10.65 8.42 15.61
CA PHE A 162 9.28 7.98 15.85
C PHE A 162 8.83 8.31 17.27
N SER A 163 9.66 7.97 18.26
CA SER A 163 9.37 8.21 19.67
C SER A 163 9.34 9.71 20.02
N ALA A 164 10.17 10.54 19.40
CA ALA A 164 10.14 11.99 19.62
C ALA A 164 8.93 12.65 18.95
N GLY A 165 8.52 12.18 17.77
CA GLY A 165 7.37 12.75 17.03
C GLY A 165 6.01 12.33 17.57
N LEU A 166 5.89 11.12 18.13
CA LEU A 166 4.64 10.61 18.68
C LEU A 166 4.36 11.18 20.09
N SER A 167 3.38 12.07 20.23
CA SER A 167 3.01 12.68 21.53
C SER A 167 2.65 11.64 22.60
N ASN A 168 2.98 11.92 23.88
CA ASN A 168 2.54 11.10 25.02
C ASN A 168 1.04 11.28 25.37
N THR A 169 0.34 12.22 24.72
CA THR A 169 -1.07 12.54 24.98
C THR A 169 -1.93 12.12 23.79
N SER A 170 -2.30 10.85 23.72
CA SER A 170 -3.07 10.33 22.58
C SER A 170 -4.46 10.98 22.46
N SER A 171 -5.08 11.40 23.57
CA SER A 171 -6.44 11.97 23.57
C SER A 171 -6.61 13.26 22.75
N SER A 172 -5.53 13.95 22.40
CA SER A 172 -5.55 15.18 21.61
C SER A 172 -4.68 15.13 20.35
N ASN A 173 -4.07 13.98 20.04
CA ASN A 173 -3.15 13.84 18.92
C ASN A 173 -3.50 12.61 18.08
N SER A 174 -3.18 12.66 16.80
CA SER A 174 -3.36 11.57 15.86
C SER A 174 -2.33 11.70 14.75
N TYR A 175 -1.95 10.58 14.15
CA TYR A 175 -0.78 10.53 13.27
C TYR A 175 -0.96 9.57 12.11
N ILE A 176 -0.29 9.87 11.00
CA ILE A 176 -0.02 8.95 9.91
C ILE A 176 1.50 8.81 9.81
N ASP A 177 1.99 7.64 10.20
CA ASP A 177 3.41 7.30 10.13
C ASP A 177 3.84 6.92 8.72
N LEU A 178 5.11 7.17 8.38
CA LEU A 178 5.75 6.75 7.13
C LEU A 178 6.97 5.87 7.43
N ALA A 179 6.95 4.65 6.86
CA ALA A 179 8.07 3.72 6.78
C ALA A 179 7.99 2.95 5.45
N HIS A 180 8.97 2.08 5.16
CA HIS A 180 9.02 1.31 3.92
C HIS A 180 9.38 -0.15 4.21
N ASP A 181 8.54 -1.10 3.79
CA ASP A 181 8.74 -2.53 4.06
C ASP A 181 9.76 -3.20 3.14
N ILE A 182 10.34 -2.42 2.21
CA ILE A 182 11.47 -2.81 1.38
C ILE A 182 12.80 -2.84 2.16
N HIS A 183 12.84 -2.21 3.33
CA HIS A 183 14.03 -2.10 4.19
C HIS A 183 14.06 -3.19 5.27
N TYR A 184 15.19 -3.88 5.40
CA TYR A 184 15.29 -5.03 6.29
C TYR A 184 15.12 -4.63 7.75
N GLN A 185 15.78 -3.56 8.19
CA GLN A 185 15.69 -3.08 9.57
C GLN A 185 14.31 -2.51 9.91
N THR A 186 13.58 -1.98 8.93
CA THR A 186 12.20 -1.56 9.12
C THR A 186 11.32 -2.74 9.53
N VAL A 187 11.48 -3.87 8.83
CA VAL A 187 10.74 -5.10 9.08
C VAL A 187 11.15 -5.75 10.40
N VAL A 188 12.44 -6.03 10.61
CA VAL A 188 12.88 -6.89 11.71
C VAL A 188 13.10 -6.15 13.04
N ASN A 189 13.08 -4.82 13.03
CA ASN A 189 13.50 -4.03 14.18
C ASN A 189 12.55 -2.86 14.49
N LEU A 190 12.36 -1.95 13.53
CA LEU A 190 11.59 -0.72 13.75
C LEU A 190 10.10 -1.01 14.01
N THR A 191 9.49 -1.90 13.22
CA THR A 191 8.04 -2.18 13.30
C THR A 191 7.57 -2.57 14.70
N ALA A 192 8.23 -3.54 15.34
CA ALA A 192 7.85 -3.98 16.70
C ALA A 192 8.01 -2.85 17.73
N TYR A 193 9.05 -2.02 17.58
CA TYR A 193 9.26 -0.85 18.42
C TYR A 193 8.15 0.20 18.25
N MET A 194 7.76 0.51 17.02
CA MET A 194 6.68 1.46 16.72
C MET A 194 5.36 1.01 17.34
N VAL A 195 4.99 -0.25 17.12
CA VAL A 195 3.76 -0.84 17.69
C VAL A 195 3.77 -0.81 19.21
N SER A 196 4.89 -1.22 19.84
CA SER A 196 5.04 -1.20 21.29
C SER A 196 4.87 0.21 21.86
N THR A 197 5.57 1.19 21.28
CA THR A 197 5.57 2.59 21.73
C THR A 197 4.17 3.21 21.57
N ALA A 198 3.52 2.96 20.44
CA ALA A 198 2.15 3.44 20.19
C ALA A 198 1.15 2.90 21.21
N LYS A 199 1.18 1.59 21.48
CA LYS A 199 0.30 0.96 22.49
C LYS A 199 0.59 1.49 23.89
N GLN A 200 1.86 1.66 24.27
CA GLN A 200 2.26 2.22 25.57
C GLN A 200 1.77 3.65 25.76
N ARG A 201 1.72 4.45 24.69
CA ARG A 201 1.20 5.83 24.72
C ARG A 201 -0.31 5.94 24.49
N GLY A 202 -1.01 4.81 24.45
CA GLY A 202 -2.47 4.77 24.36
C GLY A 202 -3.03 5.13 22.98
N TYR A 203 -2.26 4.94 21.90
CA TYR A 203 -2.79 5.04 20.55
C TYR A 203 -3.42 3.73 20.09
N GLN A 204 -4.54 3.85 19.40
CA GLN A 204 -5.15 2.77 18.64
C GLN A 204 -4.57 2.74 17.22
N LEU A 205 -4.00 1.60 16.85
CA LEU A 205 -3.52 1.38 15.49
C LEU A 205 -4.69 1.12 14.54
N VAL A 206 -4.74 1.86 13.42
CA VAL A 206 -5.86 1.83 12.47
C VAL A 206 -5.39 1.83 11.02
N THR A 207 -6.28 1.39 10.14
CA THR A 207 -6.22 1.64 8.69
C THR A 207 -7.13 2.83 8.34
N PHE A 208 -6.93 3.49 7.20
CA PHE A 208 -7.81 4.59 6.75
C PHE A 208 -9.26 4.15 6.54
N GLU A 209 -9.50 2.94 6.03
CA GLU A 209 -10.86 2.41 5.89
C GLU A 209 -11.58 2.27 7.22
N PHE A 210 -10.87 1.81 8.26
CA PHE A 210 -11.42 1.69 9.61
C PHE A 210 -11.87 3.06 10.15
N GLU A 211 -11.02 4.07 9.98
CA GLU A 211 -11.33 5.45 10.37
C GLU A 211 -12.55 5.99 9.60
N PHE A 212 -12.60 5.78 8.28
CA PHE A 212 -13.75 6.17 7.46
C PHE A 212 -15.05 5.51 7.93
N ARG A 213 -15.02 4.20 8.22
CA ARG A 213 -16.19 3.47 8.73
C ARG A 213 -16.64 3.96 10.10
N LEU A 214 -15.71 4.31 11.00
CA LEU A 214 -16.05 4.90 12.30
C LEU A 214 -16.80 6.23 12.13
N ARG A 215 -16.35 7.11 11.22
CA ARG A 215 -17.02 8.40 10.94
C ARG A 215 -18.44 8.23 10.41
N GLN A 216 -18.67 7.22 9.57
CA GLN A 216 -20.00 6.90 9.05
C GLN A 216 -20.92 6.36 10.15
N ARG A 217 -20.38 5.55 11.07
CA ARG A 217 -21.15 4.94 12.16
C ARG A 217 -21.50 5.93 13.27
N TYR A 218 -20.62 6.90 13.55
CA TYR A 218 -20.75 7.82 14.70
C TYR A 218 -21.06 9.28 14.32
N GLY A 219 -21.40 9.57 13.06
CA GLY A 219 -22.24 10.72 12.72
C GLY A 219 -21.53 11.97 12.16
N HIS A 220 -20.74 11.85 11.09
CA HIS A 220 -20.25 13.04 10.37
C HIS A 220 -20.41 13.06 8.84
N PHE A 221 -21.14 12.13 8.23
CA PHE A 221 -21.63 12.29 6.85
C PHE A 221 -23.02 11.65 6.67
N SER A 222 -23.95 12.38 6.06
CA SER A 222 -25.11 11.79 5.42
C SER A 222 -24.60 10.94 4.27
N LYS A 223 -24.92 9.63 4.28
CA LYS A 223 -24.67 8.64 3.22
C LYS A 223 -23.90 9.20 2.01
N LEU A 224 -22.58 9.34 2.12
CA LEU A 224 -21.76 9.34 0.91
C LEU A 224 -21.87 7.91 0.38
N ARG A 225 -22.87 7.66 -0.47
CA ARG A 225 -22.66 6.71 -1.54
C ARG A 225 -21.40 7.22 -2.21
N VAL A 226 -20.36 6.40 -2.27
CA VAL A 226 -19.33 6.55 -3.29
C VAL A 226 -20.12 6.50 -4.60
N SER A 227 -20.54 7.66 -5.11
CA SER A 227 -20.94 7.76 -6.49
C SER A 227 -19.65 7.56 -7.24
N PHE A 228 -19.40 6.33 -7.67
CA PHE A 228 -18.50 6.10 -8.79
C PHE A 228 -18.83 7.18 -9.81
N GLN A 229 -17.88 8.06 -10.10
CA GLN A 229 -18.04 8.97 -11.22
C GLN A 229 -18.16 8.06 -12.44
N HIS A 230 -19.38 7.87 -12.91
CA HIS A 230 -19.69 6.93 -14.00
C HIS A 230 -18.83 7.25 -15.23
N GLY A 231 -18.43 8.52 -15.40
CA GLY A 231 -17.57 8.97 -16.51
C GLY A 231 -16.15 8.39 -16.56
N TYR A 232 -15.46 8.12 -15.44
CA TYR A 232 -14.10 7.58 -15.49
C TYR A 232 -14.10 6.09 -15.88
N HIS A 233 -15.01 5.31 -15.27
CA HIS A 233 -15.12 3.88 -15.53
C HIS A 233 -15.66 3.54 -16.93
N ASP A 234 -16.52 4.40 -17.49
CA ASP A 234 -17.02 4.22 -18.85
C ASP A 234 -15.89 4.44 -19.88
N THR A 235 -15.05 5.49 -19.71
CA THR A 235 -13.86 5.68 -20.56
C THR A 235 -12.77 4.63 -20.31
N TRP A 236 -12.66 4.11 -19.09
CA TRP A 236 -11.69 3.06 -18.74
C TRP A 236 -12.05 1.72 -19.39
N ARG A 237 -13.35 1.37 -19.44
CA ARG A 237 -13.85 0.21 -20.23
C ARG A 237 -13.51 0.31 -21.71
N ASP A 238 -13.41 1.52 -22.26
CA ASP A 238 -12.99 1.74 -23.64
C ASP A 238 -11.47 1.61 -23.83
N TYR A 239 -10.68 1.84 -22.78
CA TYR A 239 -9.22 1.67 -22.78
C TYR A 239 -8.76 0.23 -22.52
N VAL A 240 -9.54 -0.57 -21.78
CA VAL A 240 -9.18 -1.93 -21.36
C VAL A 240 -10.28 -2.91 -21.78
N ASN A 241 -9.95 -3.88 -22.65
CA ASN A 241 -10.92 -4.86 -23.13
C ASN A 241 -11.62 -5.56 -21.96
N GLY A 242 -12.96 -5.60 -22.00
CA GLY A 242 -13.81 -6.00 -20.87
C GLY A 242 -13.57 -7.40 -20.28
N ASN A 243 -12.84 -8.28 -20.95
CA ASN A 243 -12.53 -9.66 -20.53
C ASN A 243 -11.15 -9.86 -19.87
N ASP A 244 -10.33 -8.82 -19.74
CA ASP A 244 -8.90 -8.92 -19.37
C ASP A 244 -8.64 -9.64 -18.03
N TYR A 245 -9.47 -9.40 -17.00
CA TYR A 245 -9.32 -10.05 -15.69
C TYR A 245 -9.38 -11.59 -15.75
N GLY A 246 -10.39 -12.13 -16.45
CA GLY A 246 -10.57 -13.58 -16.56
C GLY A 246 -9.49 -14.21 -17.44
N GLU A 247 -9.02 -13.49 -18.46
CA GLU A 247 -7.94 -13.94 -19.34
C GLU A 247 -6.58 -13.95 -18.63
N HIS A 248 -6.29 -12.93 -17.82
CA HIS A 248 -5.10 -12.86 -16.98
C HIS A 248 -5.06 -14.01 -15.96
N GLN A 249 -6.16 -14.26 -15.24
CA GLN A 249 -6.22 -15.37 -14.29
C GLN A 249 -5.96 -16.72 -14.98
N GLN A 250 -6.59 -16.97 -16.13
CA GLN A 250 -6.34 -18.18 -16.91
C GLN A 250 -4.88 -18.27 -17.40
N GLN A 251 -4.24 -17.15 -17.72
CA GLN A 251 -2.84 -17.12 -18.09
C GLN A 251 -1.94 -17.53 -16.92
N CYS A 252 -2.18 -17.01 -15.72
CA CYS A 252 -1.42 -17.40 -14.54
C CYS A 252 -1.62 -18.87 -14.19
N ASP A 253 -2.86 -19.38 -14.24
CA ASP A 253 -3.16 -20.79 -13.96
C ASP A 253 -2.42 -21.72 -14.93
N ARG A 254 -2.38 -21.39 -16.24
CA ARG A 254 -1.63 -22.16 -17.24
C ARG A 254 -0.13 -22.22 -16.95
N LEU A 255 0.45 -21.12 -16.47
CA LEU A 255 1.89 -21.05 -16.18
C LEU A 255 2.26 -21.85 -14.93
N VAL A 256 1.40 -21.84 -13.90
CA VAL A 256 1.56 -22.68 -12.70
C VAL A 256 1.52 -24.18 -13.05
N HIS A 257 0.62 -24.58 -13.96
CA HIS A 257 0.52 -25.98 -14.40
C HIS A 257 1.73 -26.42 -15.25
N LYS A 258 2.25 -25.57 -16.13
CA LYS A 258 3.47 -25.89 -16.91
C LYS A 258 4.73 -26.01 -16.05
N GLY A 259 4.80 -25.30 -14.92
CA GLY A 259 5.90 -25.42 -13.96
C GLY A 259 5.95 -26.78 -13.24
N HIS A 260 4.81 -27.46 -13.10
CA HIS A 260 4.75 -28.79 -12.46
C HIS A 260 5.19 -29.94 -13.41
N ASP A 261 4.97 -29.81 -14.72
CA ASP A 261 5.31 -30.87 -15.68
C ASP A 261 6.83 -31.03 -15.95
N HIS A 262 7.65 -30.03 -15.59
CA HIS A 262 9.11 -30.10 -15.75
C HIS A 262 9.86 -30.69 -14.53
N GLY A 263 9.16 -31.05 -13.46
CA GLY A 263 9.76 -31.59 -12.22
C GLY A 263 9.91 -33.11 -12.14
N ASN A 264 9.44 -33.88 -13.13
CA ASN A 264 9.28 -35.33 -12.99
C ASN A 264 10.02 -36.20 -14.04
N ASN A 265 11.15 -35.73 -14.56
CA ASN A 265 12.10 -36.61 -15.25
C ASN A 265 13.06 -37.26 -14.24
N HIS A 266 12.53 -38.18 -13.43
CA HIS A 266 13.37 -39.18 -12.78
C HIS A 266 14.07 -40.01 -13.86
N HIS A 267 15.40 -39.87 -13.94
CA HIS A 267 16.26 -40.85 -14.60
C HIS A 267 15.98 -42.24 -14.01
N ARG A 268 15.22 -43.06 -14.73
CA ARG A 268 15.27 -44.52 -14.59
C ARG A 268 16.63 -44.99 -15.11
N LEU A 269 17.51 -45.29 -14.17
CA LEU A 269 18.59 -46.27 -14.40
C LEU A 269 17.94 -47.60 -14.79
N HIS A 270 18.23 -48.06 -16.00
CA HIS A 270 18.07 -49.45 -16.38
C HIS A 270 19.44 -50.01 -16.75
N ILE A 271 19.85 -51.00 -15.93
CA ILE A 271 20.96 -51.97 -16.04
C ILE A 271 22.37 -51.42 -15.87
#